data_AF-A0A7I8W4S7-F1
#
_entry.id   AF-A0A7I8W4S7-F1
#
_cell.length_a   1.000
_cell.length_b   1.000
_cell.length_c   1.000
_cell.angle_alpha   90.00
_cell.angle_beta   90.00
_cell.angle_gamma   90.00
#
_symmetry.space_group_name_H-M   'P 1'
#
loop_
_entity.id
_entity.type
_entity.pdbx_description
1 polymer ?
#
loop_
_entity_poly.entity_id
_entity_poly.type
_entity_poly.pdbx_seq_one_letter_code
_entity_poly.pdbx_strand_id
1 'polypeptide(L)'
;METELAFGLELRYEEDILHNDKQIIKDIEQFVQKDLCVAIVGAEIESNFSFIFRELCNLLPNCRLVLHMIGPNIKRKQDENYDNLKMKFEKKTLFHQIEDIDIQFDFIICFNSGFVAYRSWIKTIEKFMMMKIPVFTTERCYLTLSMFDKAKENRDVRLTNFSINPFRSVVKKSCQQYDLSWLSNSFICKLEF
;
A
#
# COMPACT_ATOMS: atom_id res chain seq x y z
N MET A 1 -23.34 45.66 -22.48
CA MET A 1 -22.37 45.58 -21.37
C MET A 1 -22.45 44.24 -20.63
N GLU A 2 -23.62 43.60 -20.50
CA GLU A 2 -23.74 42.30 -19.82
C GLU A 2 -23.25 41.10 -20.66
N THR A 3 -23.25 41.20 -21.99
CA THR A 3 -22.83 40.12 -22.90
C THR A 3 -21.32 39.88 -22.97
N GLU A 4 -20.49 40.90 -22.73
CA GLU A 4 -19.02 40.74 -22.71
C GLU A 4 -18.50 40.06 -21.43
N LEU A 5 -19.23 40.22 -20.31
CA LEU A 5 -18.86 39.59 -19.04
C LEU A 5 -19.11 38.07 -19.04
N ALA A 6 -20.19 37.62 -19.68
CA ALA A 6 -20.50 36.19 -19.80
C ALA A 6 -19.48 35.45 -20.68
N PHE A 7 -19.08 36.06 -21.80
CA PHE A 7 -18.10 35.48 -22.73
C PHE A 7 -16.70 35.39 -22.11
N GLY A 8 -16.30 36.39 -21.31
CA GLY A 8 -15.03 36.38 -20.58
C GLY A 8 -14.98 35.39 -19.41
N LEU A 9 -16.12 34.99 -18.85
CA LEU A 9 -16.20 33.97 -17.79
C LEU A 9 -16.17 32.55 -18.36
N GLU A 10 -16.85 32.29 -19.49
CA GLU A 10 -16.78 30.99 -20.19
C GLU A 10 -15.38 30.69 -20.69
N LEU A 11 -14.70 31.67 -21.32
CA LEU A 11 -13.32 31.49 -21.80
C LEU A 11 -12.33 31.21 -20.66
N ARG A 12 -12.47 31.88 -19.51
CA ARG A 12 -11.63 31.61 -18.33
C ARG A 12 -11.90 30.23 -17.73
N TYR A 13 -13.15 29.78 -17.73
CA TYR A 13 -13.50 28.44 -17.23
C TYR A 13 -12.93 27.34 -18.13
N GLU A 14 -12.99 27.51 -19.46
CA GLU A 14 -12.39 26.55 -20.41
C GLU A 14 -10.86 26.53 -20.31
N GLU A 15 -10.21 27.70 -20.18
CA GLU A 15 -8.75 27.80 -20.00
C GLU A 15 -8.28 27.16 -18.69
N ASP A 16 -9.02 27.35 -17.59
CA ASP A 16 -8.70 26.74 -16.29
C ASP A 16 -8.85 25.21 -16.32
N ILE A 17 -9.86 24.67 -17.01
CA ILE A 17 -10.04 23.22 -17.23
C ILE A 17 -8.89 22.66 -18.08
N LEU A 18 -8.56 23.32 -19.19
CA LEU A 18 -7.46 22.93 -20.08
C LEU A 18 -6.08 23.01 -19.39
N HIS A 19 -5.88 23.96 -18.47
CA HIS A 19 -4.65 24.08 -17.71
C HIS A 19 -4.54 22.96 -16.66
N ASN A 20 -5.64 22.63 -15.98
CA ASN A 20 -5.69 21.53 -15.02
C ASN A 20 -5.47 20.18 -15.69
N ASP A 21 -6.07 19.95 -16.86
CA ASP A 21 -5.90 18.71 -17.63
C ASP A 21 -4.46 18.55 -18.14
N LYS A 22 -3.82 19.63 -18.60
CA LYS A 22 -2.40 19.59 -19.00
C LYS A 22 -1.47 19.34 -17.84
N GLN A 23 -1.79 19.83 -16.64
CA GLN A 23 -1.01 19.57 -15.44
C GLN A 23 -1.20 18.12 -14.97
N ILE A 24 -2.44 17.61 -14.96
CA ILE A 24 -2.75 16.21 -14.66
C ILE A 24 -2.04 15.27 -15.65
N ILE A 25 -2.07 15.57 -16.95
CA ILE A 25 -1.36 14.80 -17.98
C ILE A 25 0.15 14.84 -17.73
N LYS A 26 0.73 16.00 -17.41
CA LYS A 26 2.15 16.10 -17.05
C LYS A 26 2.50 15.32 -15.78
N ASP A 27 1.65 15.35 -14.77
CA ASP A 27 1.86 14.62 -13.51
C ASP A 27 1.76 13.10 -13.75
N ILE A 28 0.84 12.67 -14.60
CA ILE A 28 0.73 11.28 -15.07
C ILE A 28 1.98 10.89 -15.89
N GLU A 29 2.42 11.74 -16.83
CA GLU A 29 3.62 11.50 -17.66
C GLU A 29 4.91 11.49 -16.83
N GLN A 30 5.01 12.28 -15.77
CA GLN A 30 6.13 12.20 -14.81
C GLN A 30 6.06 10.93 -13.96
N PHE A 31 4.87 10.49 -13.57
CA PHE A 31 4.68 9.22 -12.87
C PHE A 31 5.05 8.01 -13.74
N VAL A 32 4.83 8.13 -15.06
CA VAL A 32 5.16 7.15 -16.12
C VAL A 32 6.68 6.94 -16.30
N GLN A 33 7.55 7.71 -15.67
CA GLN A 33 9.02 7.51 -15.78
C GLN A 33 9.72 7.07 -14.50
N LYS A 34 9.02 6.99 -13.36
CA LYS A 34 9.63 6.64 -12.08
C LYS A 34 9.53 5.14 -11.79
N ASP A 35 10.65 4.57 -11.34
CA ASP A 35 10.62 3.25 -10.69
C ASP A 35 9.91 3.40 -9.34
N LEU A 36 8.81 2.68 -9.14
CA LEU A 36 8.03 2.66 -7.91
C LEU A 36 8.45 1.45 -7.06
N CYS A 37 9.15 1.72 -5.98
CA CYS A 37 9.69 0.71 -5.07
C CYS A 37 8.81 0.58 -3.82
N VAL A 38 8.18 -0.57 -3.65
CA VAL A 38 7.19 -0.82 -2.59
C VAL A 38 7.63 -1.97 -1.70
N ALA A 39 7.64 -1.74 -0.39
CA ALA A 39 7.83 -2.81 0.58
C ALA A 39 6.48 -3.40 0.99
N ILE A 40 6.29 -4.71 0.81
CA ILE A 40 5.13 -5.46 1.28
C ILE A 40 5.54 -6.30 2.48
N VAL A 41 5.19 -5.84 3.68
CA VAL A 41 5.58 -6.45 4.95
C VAL A 41 4.50 -7.41 5.44
N GLY A 42 4.90 -8.61 5.86
CA GLY A 42 3.99 -9.65 6.31
C GLY A 42 3.42 -10.51 5.17
N ALA A 43 4.01 -10.45 3.97
CA ALA A 43 3.52 -11.14 2.78
C ALA A 43 3.84 -12.65 2.73
N GLU A 44 3.73 -13.37 3.85
CA GLU A 44 4.18 -14.76 3.94
C GLU A 44 3.37 -15.68 3.04
N ILE A 45 2.04 -15.69 3.22
CA ILE A 45 1.14 -16.52 2.43
C ILE A 45 0.97 -15.92 1.03
N GLU A 46 0.88 -14.59 0.95
CA GLU A 46 0.68 -13.82 -0.26
C GLU A 46 1.83 -13.95 -1.26
N SER A 47 3.06 -14.19 -0.78
CA SER A 47 4.20 -14.52 -1.65
C SER A 47 3.98 -15.78 -2.50
N ASN A 48 3.11 -16.71 -2.08
CA ASN A 48 2.77 -17.88 -2.88
C ASN A 48 1.85 -17.54 -4.05
N PHE A 49 1.15 -16.40 -3.99
CA PHE A 49 0.24 -15.92 -5.03
C PHE A 49 0.87 -14.80 -5.87
N SER A 50 2.19 -14.83 -6.06
CA SER A 50 2.94 -13.83 -6.83
C SER A 50 2.36 -13.56 -8.23
N PHE A 51 1.81 -14.59 -8.88
CA PHE A 51 1.15 -14.45 -10.19
C PHE A 51 -0.02 -13.45 -10.20
N ILE A 52 -0.71 -13.24 -9.06
CA ILE A 52 -1.80 -12.26 -8.96
C ILE A 52 -1.25 -10.84 -9.08
N PHE A 53 -0.04 -10.60 -8.57
CA PHE A 53 0.60 -9.29 -8.65
C PHE A 53 1.00 -8.91 -10.08
N ARG A 54 1.03 -9.87 -11.03
CA ARG A 54 1.24 -9.58 -12.44
C ARG A 54 0.12 -8.71 -13.03
N GLU A 55 -1.08 -8.69 -12.43
CA GLU A 55 -2.12 -7.76 -12.87
C GLU A 55 -1.72 -6.28 -12.71
N LEU A 56 -0.74 -5.98 -11.83
CA LEU A 56 -0.18 -4.63 -11.73
C LEU A 56 0.51 -4.18 -13.02
N CYS A 57 1.03 -5.12 -13.83
CA CYS A 57 1.58 -4.81 -15.15
C CYS A 57 0.51 -4.23 -16.08
N ASN A 58 -0.73 -4.75 -16.00
CA ASN A 58 -1.85 -4.26 -16.81
C ASN A 58 -2.43 -2.95 -16.27
N LEU A 59 -2.48 -2.82 -14.93
CA LEU A 59 -3.04 -1.64 -14.27
C LEU A 59 -2.11 -0.43 -14.31
N LEU A 60 -0.79 -0.66 -14.32
CA LEU A 60 0.24 0.37 -14.29
C LEU A 60 1.28 0.12 -15.41
N PRO A 61 0.87 0.04 -16.69
CA PRO A 61 1.73 -0.44 -17.79
C PRO A 61 2.96 0.43 -18.03
N ASN A 62 2.88 1.68 -17.59
CA ASN A 62 3.90 2.69 -17.77
C ASN A 62 4.74 2.91 -16.50
N CYS A 63 4.52 2.15 -15.42
CA CYS A 63 5.30 2.28 -14.20
C CYS A 63 6.22 1.08 -14.05
N ARG A 64 7.50 1.29 -13.75
CA ARG A 64 8.41 0.20 -13.39
C ARG A 64 8.25 -0.10 -11.90
N LEU A 65 7.69 -1.25 -11.56
CA LEU A 65 7.35 -1.64 -10.20
C LEU A 65 8.42 -2.56 -9.63
N VAL A 66 8.87 -2.28 -8.40
CA VAL A 66 9.71 -3.17 -7.62
C VAL A 66 9.02 -3.49 -6.30
N LEU A 67 8.53 -4.71 -6.14
CA LEU A 67 7.89 -5.18 -4.91
C LEU A 67 8.90 -5.97 -4.08
N HIS A 68 9.23 -5.47 -2.89
CA HIS A 68 9.97 -6.21 -1.88
C HIS A 68 8.98 -6.91 -0.95
N MET A 69 8.81 -8.22 -1.12
CA MET A 69 8.00 -9.04 -0.22
C MET A 69 8.84 -9.47 0.97
N ILE A 70 8.46 -9.04 2.17
CA ILE A 70 9.25 -9.18 3.38
C ILE A 70 8.47 -10.00 4.41
N GLY A 71 9.09 -11.08 4.89
CA GLY A 71 8.49 -11.89 5.95
C GLY A 71 9.35 -13.09 6.38
N PRO A 72 9.28 -13.51 7.65
CA PRO A 72 10.13 -14.57 8.16
C PRO A 72 9.81 -15.93 7.55
N ASN A 73 8.57 -16.20 7.15
CA ASN A 73 8.14 -17.49 6.61
C ASN A 73 7.91 -17.53 5.08
N ILE A 74 8.51 -16.61 4.32
CA ILE A 74 8.43 -16.64 2.85
C ILE A 74 9.09 -17.91 2.30
N LYS A 75 8.31 -18.70 1.54
CA LYS A 75 8.74 -20.00 0.96
C LYS A 75 9.35 -19.89 -0.44
N ARG A 76 9.18 -18.75 -1.12
CA ARG A 76 9.68 -18.54 -2.48
C ARG A 76 11.20 -18.67 -2.55
N LYS A 77 11.71 -19.33 -3.58
CA LYS A 77 13.15 -19.64 -3.70
C LYS A 77 13.94 -18.57 -4.45
N GLN A 78 13.32 -17.92 -5.42
CA GLN A 78 13.97 -16.97 -6.32
C GLN A 78 13.10 -15.74 -6.52
N ASP A 79 13.74 -14.63 -6.86
CA ASP A 79 13.09 -13.43 -7.34
C ASP A 79 12.37 -13.70 -8.65
N GLU A 80 11.30 -12.95 -8.89
CA GLU A 80 10.45 -13.09 -10.07
C GLU A 80 10.42 -11.77 -10.84
N ASN A 81 10.40 -11.85 -12.17
CA ASN A 81 10.33 -10.68 -13.04
C ASN A 81 9.24 -10.92 -14.08
N TYR A 82 8.41 -9.90 -14.30
CA TYR A 82 7.29 -9.89 -15.25
C TYR A 82 7.31 -8.53 -15.93
N ASP A 83 7.44 -8.41 -17.26
CA ASP A 83 7.43 -7.13 -17.99
C ASP A 83 8.01 -5.92 -17.21
N ASN A 84 7.15 -5.06 -16.66
CA ASN A 84 7.49 -3.86 -15.88
C ASN A 84 7.45 -4.05 -14.33
N LEU A 85 7.37 -5.28 -13.83
CA LEU A 85 7.30 -5.67 -12.42
C LEU A 85 8.46 -6.60 -12.03
N LYS A 86 9.20 -6.20 -11.01
CA LYS A 86 10.20 -7.03 -10.32
C LYS A 86 9.73 -7.35 -8.92
N MET A 87 9.74 -8.62 -8.55
CA MET A 87 9.41 -9.09 -7.20
C MET A 87 10.64 -9.68 -6.54
N LYS A 88 11.03 -9.10 -5.41
CA LYS A 88 12.13 -9.55 -4.57
C LYS A 88 11.61 -10.15 -3.29
N PHE A 89 12.21 -11.24 -2.83
CA PHE A 89 11.73 -11.96 -1.65
C PHE A 89 12.77 -11.90 -0.51
N GLU A 90 12.51 -11.05 0.48
CA GLU A 90 13.34 -10.89 1.68
C GLU A 90 12.88 -11.88 2.76
N LYS A 91 13.62 -12.99 2.88
CA LYS A 91 13.22 -14.17 3.67
C LYS A 91 13.79 -14.12 5.08
N LYS A 92 13.14 -14.84 6.01
CA LYS A 92 13.64 -15.09 7.38
C LYS A 92 13.99 -13.82 8.15
N THR A 93 13.37 -12.70 7.81
CA THR A 93 13.67 -11.40 8.40
C THR A 93 12.39 -10.63 8.70
N LEU A 94 12.39 -9.92 9.82
CA LEU A 94 11.43 -8.87 10.11
C LEU A 94 11.94 -7.58 9.50
N PHE A 95 11.04 -6.68 9.11
CA PHE A 95 11.42 -5.42 8.47
C PHE A 95 12.47 -4.60 9.25
N HIS A 96 12.36 -4.58 10.58
CA HIS A 96 13.31 -3.87 11.44
C HIS A 96 14.71 -4.49 11.49
N GLN A 97 14.87 -5.76 11.09
CA GLN A 97 16.14 -6.47 11.07
C GLN A 97 16.92 -6.29 9.76
N ILE A 98 16.36 -5.60 8.77
CA ILE A 98 17.05 -5.31 7.51
C ILE A 98 17.99 -4.12 7.74
N GLU A 99 19.25 -4.39 8.06
CA GLU A 99 20.22 -3.37 8.47
C GLU A 99 20.63 -2.43 7.31
N ASP A 100 20.76 -2.97 6.10
CA ASP A 100 21.23 -2.24 4.91
C ASP A 100 20.12 -2.05 3.88
N ILE A 101 19.15 -1.18 4.20
CA ILE A 101 18.22 -0.70 3.18
C ILE A 101 18.89 0.48 2.46
N ASP A 102 19.79 0.20 1.52
CA ASP A 102 20.20 1.15 0.46
C ASP A 102 19.05 1.40 -0.55
N ILE A 103 17.87 0.88 -0.24
CA ILE A 103 16.68 0.87 -1.09
C ILE A 103 15.71 1.93 -0.59
N GLN A 104 15.61 3.04 -1.30
CA GLN A 104 14.58 4.03 -1.01
C GLN A 104 13.21 3.48 -1.41
N PHE A 105 12.39 3.13 -0.44
CA PHE A 105 10.99 2.77 -0.69
C PHE A 105 10.14 4.03 -0.87
N ASP A 106 9.25 4.02 -1.84
CA ASP A 106 8.27 5.09 -2.04
C ASP A 106 7.13 5.00 -1.02
N PHE A 107 6.71 3.77 -0.69
CA PHE A 107 5.78 3.50 0.40
C PHE A 107 5.86 2.04 0.87
N ILE A 108 5.24 1.77 2.02
CA ILE A 108 5.20 0.47 2.66
C ILE A 108 3.74 0.02 2.78
N ILE A 109 3.46 -1.25 2.54
CA ILE A 109 2.17 -1.88 2.81
C ILE A 109 2.36 -3.05 3.78
N CYS A 110 1.73 -2.97 4.94
CA CYS A 110 1.69 -4.04 5.94
C CYS A 110 0.44 -4.90 5.74
N PHE A 111 0.63 -6.11 5.22
CA PHE A 111 -0.46 -7.05 5.00
C PHE A 111 -0.94 -7.69 6.29
N ASN A 112 -2.27 -7.66 6.51
CA ASN A 112 -2.94 -8.27 7.65
C ASN A 112 -2.17 -8.00 8.96
N SER A 113 -1.84 -6.73 9.20
CA SER A 113 -0.71 -6.37 10.06
C SER A 113 -0.85 -6.95 11.47
N GLY A 114 -2.05 -6.98 12.03
CA GLY A 114 -2.28 -7.50 13.36
C GLY A 114 -1.46 -6.73 14.39
N PHE A 115 -1.28 -5.41 14.20
CA PHE A 115 -0.38 -4.60 15.02
C PHE A 115 -0.63 -4.76 16.54
N VAL A 116 -1.89 -4.94 16.94
CA VAL A 116 -2.28 -5.15 18.35
C VAL A 116 -1.90 -6.54 18.86
N ALA A 117 -1.89 -7.55 17.99
CA ALA A 117 -1.69 -8.94 18.36
C ALA A 117 -0.21 -9.30 18.55
N TYR A 118 0.71 -8.60 17.89
CA TYR A 118 2.13 -8.99 17.86
C TYR A 118 3.06 -7.86 18.32
N ARG A 119 3.70 -8.05 19.47
CA ARG A 119 4.71 -7.12 20.02
C ARG A 119 5.93 -6.92 19.11
N SER A 120 6.21 -7.84 18.18
CA SER A 120 7.31 -7.71 17.21
C SER A 120 7.15 -6.48 16.29
N TRP A 121 5.93 -5.98 16.10
CA TRP A 121 5.68 -4.76 15.32
C TRP A 121 6.22 -3.49 15.95
N ILE A 122 6.47 -3.49 17.27
CA ILE A 122 6.96 -2.33 18.00
C ILE A 122 8.19 -1.71 17.34
N LYS A 123 9.22 -2.53 17.11
CA LYS A 123 10.48 -2.12 16.47
C LYS A 123 10.30 -1.77 15.00
N THR A 124 9.38 -2.44 14.32
CA THR A 124 9.06 -2.17 12.91
C THR A 124 8.42 -0.79 12.75
N ILE A 125 7.47 -0.45 13.62
CA ILE A 125 6.80 0.87 13.63
C ILE A 125 7.82 1.97 13.96
N GLU A 126 8.69 1.75 14.95
CA GLU A 126 9.78 2.70 15.27
C GLU A 126 10.67 2.96 14.05
N LYS A 127 11.03 1.91 13.30
CA LYS A 127 11.79 2.05 12.05
C LYS A 127 11.01 2.80 10.98
N PHE A 128 9.71 2.55 10.83
CA PHE A 128 8.87 3.30 9.89
C PHE A 128 8.87 4.80 10.19
N MET A 129 8.73 5.17 11.47
CA MET A 129 8.78 6.57 11.93
C MET A 129 10.12 7.22 11.58
N MET A 130 11.24 6.50 11.77
CA MET A 130 12.57 6.99 11.42
C MET A 130 12.73 7.21 9.91
N MET A 131 12.17 6.34 9.09
CA MET A 131 12.27 6.42 7.63
C MET A 131 11.42 7.55 7.03
N LYS A 132 10.36 8.00 7.72
CA LYS A 132 9.42 9.04 7.25
C LYS A 132 8.78 8.72 5.90
N ILE A 133 8.54 7.44 5.63
CA ILE A 133 7.92 6.94 4.39
C ILE A 133 6.44 6.66 4.64
N PRO A 134 5.53 6.91 3.68
CA PRO A 134 4.13 6.54 3.82
C PRO A 134 3.96 5.03 4.10
N VAL A 135 3.18 4.70 5.12
CA VAL A 135 2.87 3.32 5.51
C VAL A 135 1.37 3.11 5.44
N PHE A 136 0.96 2.10 4.69
CA PHE A 136 -0.41 1.60 4.62
C PHE A 136 -0.48 0.25 5.30
N THR A 137 -1.65 -0.10 5.80
CA THR A 137 -1.90 -1.42 6.37
C THR A 137 -3.22 -1.95 5.90
N THR A 138 -3.28 -3.27 5.72
CA THR A 138 -4.53 -3.99 5.55
C THR A 138 -4.83 -4.82 6.79
N GLU A 139 -6.12 -5.04 7.05
CA GLU A 139 -6.60 -5.79 8.20
C GLU A 139 -7.78 -6.69 7.85
N ARG A 140 -7.87 -7.81 8.58
CA ARG A 140 -8.86 -8.84 8.29
C ARG A 140 -10.27 -8.49 8.75
N CYS A 141 -10.37 -7.77 9.87
CA CYS A 141 -11.64 -7.40 10.45
C CYS A 141 -11.55 -6.01 11.10
N TYR A 142 -12.71 -5.38 11.23
CA TYR A 142 -12.85 -4.08 11.89
C TYR A 142 -12.35 -4.12 13.34
N LEU A 143 -12.55 -5.25 14.03
CA LEU A 143 -12.25 -5.35 15.46
C LEU A 143 -10.76 -5.13 15.75
N THR A 144 -9.85 -5.71 14.96
CA THR A 144 -8.40 -5.55 15.15
C THR A 144 -7.98 -4.09 14.99
N LEU A 145 -8.54 -3.39 14.02
CA LEU A 145 -8.34 -1.95 13.82
C LEU A 145 -8.85 -1.13 15.00
N SER A 146 -10.06 -1.39 15.47
CA SER A 146 -10.65 -0.66 16.60
C SER A 146 -9.90 -0.86 17.93
N MET A 147 -9.18 -1.99 18.06
CA MET A 147 -8.34 -2.27 19.22
C MET A 147 -7.01 -1.52 19.15
N PHE A 148 -6.55 -1.10 17.96
CA PHE A 148 -5.28 -0.39 17.81
C PHE A 148 -5.25 0.91 18.60
N ASP A 149 -6.30 1.71 18.50
CA ASP A 149 -6.42 2.97 19.23
C ASP A 149 -6.51 2.79 20.75
N LYS A 150 -6.93 1.61 21.21
CA LYS A 150 -6.98 1.27 22.64
C LYS A 150 -5.68 0.69 23.15
N ALA A 151 -4.92 0.01 22.28
CA ALA A 151 -3.68 -0.68 22.61
C ALA A 151 -2.43 0.20 22.45
N LYS A 152 -2.55 1.41 21.87
CA LYS A 152 -1.44 2.36 21.76
C LYS A 152 -1.10 2.93 23.15
N GLU A 153 -0.39 2.16 23.96
CA GLU A 153 -0.09 2.57 25.33
C GLU A 153 0.82 3.80 25.42
N ASN A 154 1.62 4.14 24.40
CA ASN A 154 2.56 5.28 24.42
C ASN A 154 3.18 5.59 23.04
N ARG A 155 2.39 5.77 21.98
CA ARG A 155 2.96 6.08 20.65
C ARG A 155 2.23 7.23 20.00
N ASP A 156 2.97 8.18 19.43
CA ASP A 156 2.48 9.22 18.50
C ASP A 156 1.95 8.63 17.19
N VAL A 157 1.60 7.34 17.19
CA VAL A 157 1.19 6.57 16.04
C VAL A 157 -0.31 6.37 16.10
N ARG A 158 -0.99 6.69 15.00
CA ARG A 158 -2.43 6.46 14.84
C ARG A 158 -2.72 5.85 13.49
N LEU A 159 -3.87 5.19 13.39
CA LEU A 159 -4.43 4.79 12.10
C LEU A 159 -5.37 5.89 11.63
N THR A 160 -5.35 6.18 10.33
CA THR A 160 -6.43 6.96 9.73
C THR A 160 -7.75 6.21 9.84
N ASN A 161 -8.85 6.89 9.54
CA ASN A 161 -10.11 6.20 9.24
C ASN A 161 -9.84 5.10 8.23
N PHE A 162 -10.24 3.87 8.57
CA PHE A 162 -10.13 2.74 7.68
C PHE A 162 -11.34 2.70 6.75
N SER A 163 -11.08 2.26 5.52
CA SER A 163 -12.10 1.99 4.53
C SER A 163 -12.08 0.51 4.18
N ILE A 164 -13.16 0.05 3.55
CA ILE A 164 -13.17 -1.28 2.96
C ILE A 164 -12.16 -1.28 1.81
N ASN A 165 -11.23 -2.24 1.81
CA ASN A 165 -10.25 -2.37 0.74
C ASN A 165 -10.97 -2.74 -0.58
N PRO A 166 -10.88 -1.91 -1.63
CA PRO A 166 -11.55 -2.17 -2.91
C PRO A 166 -10.95 -3.39 -3.63
N PHE A 167 -9.69 -3.75 -3.32
CA PHE A 167 -8.98 -4.89 -3.88
C PHE A 167 -9.01 -6.13 -2.98
N ARG A 168 -9.90 -6.16 -1.97
CA ARG A 168 -10.09 -7.36 -1.15
C ARG A 168 -10.61 -8.52 -2.01
N SER A 169 -10.07 -9.72 -1.83
CA SER A 169 -10.64 -10.90 -2.48
C SER A 169 -12.10 -11.08 -2.04
N VAL A 170 -13.01 -11.09 -3.01
CA VAL A 170 -14.45 -11.29 -2.78
C VAL A 170 -14.77 -12.79 -2.57
N VAL A 171 -13.76 -13.68 -2.57
CA VAL A 171 -13.98 -15.13 -2.62
C VAL A 171 -14.27 -15.74 -1.25
N LYS A 172 -15.57 -16.01 -1.09
CA LYS A 172 -16.33 -16.80 -0.10
C LYS A 172 -15.78 -18.22 0.16
N LYS A 173 -14.88 -18.38 1.13
CA LYS A 173 -14.97 -19.54 2.04
C LYS A 173 -15.06 -18.99 3.45
N SER A 174 -16.26 -19.06 4.03
CA SER A 174 -16.42 -18.84 5.45
C SER A 174 -15.61 -19.91 6.18
N CYS A 175 -14.81 -19.49 7.16
CA CYS A 175 -14.35 -20.42 8.16
C CYS A 175 -15.59 -21.00 8.83
N GLN A 176 -15.88 -22.30 8.65
CA GLN A 176 -17.06 -22.91 9.29
C GLN A 176 -17.03 -22.76 10.82
N GLN A 177 -15.84 -22.59 11.41
CA GLN A 177 -15.65 -22.46 12.85
C GLN A 177 -15.89 -21.04 13.39
N TYR A 178 -15.76 -19.99 12.55
CA TYR A 178 -15.79 -18.59 12.99
C TYR A 178 -16.62 -17.65 12.10
N ASP A 179 -17.24 -18.16 11.02
CA ASP A 179 -18.02 -17.43 10.03
C ASP A 179 -17.34 -16.16 9.45
N LEU A 180 -16.02 -16.25 9.23
CA LEU A 180 -15.21 -15.16 8.68
C LEU A 180 -14.40 -15.66 7.47
N SER A 181 -14.21 -14.79 6.46
CA SER A 181 -13.33 -15.08 5.32
C SER A 181 -11.89 -15.25 5.78
N TRP A 182 -11.28 -16.39 5.44
CA TRP A 182 -9.84 -16.58 5.64
C TRP A 182 -9.06 -15.62 4.74
N LEU A 183 -8.03 -14.97 5.29
CA LEU A 183 -7.02 -14.19 4.55
C LEU A 183 -7.49 -12.89 3.87
N SER A 184 -8.68 -12.39 4.22
CA SER A 184 -9.19 -11.19 3.56
C SER A 184 -8.44 -9.96 4.04
N ASN A 185 -7.66 -9.30 3.17
CA ASN A 185 -7.20 -7.92 3.34
C ASN A 185 -8.41 -6.95 3.29
N SER A 186 -9.37 -7.11 4.20
CA SER A 186 -10.74 -6.55 4.12
C SER A 186 -10.79 -5.05 4.25
N PHE A 187 -9.96 -4.50 5.13
CA PHE A 187 -9.89 -3.10 5.44
C PHE A 187 -8.52 -2.56 5.06
N ILE A 188 -8.46 -1.28 4.73
CA ILE A 188 -7.21 -0.55 4.46
C ILE A 188 -7.22 0.77 5.23
N CYS A 189 -6.09 1.14 5.80
CA CYS A 189 -5.85 2.45 6.39
C CYS A 189 -4.38 2.84 6.26
N LYS A 190 -4.08 4.09 6.57
CA LYS A 190 -2.73 4.62 6.64
C LYS A 190 -2.29 4.71 8.10
N LEU A 191 -1.02 4.41 8.35
CA LEU A 191 -0.35 4.68 9.61
C LEU A 191 0.19 6.10 9.57
N GLU A 192 -0.14 6.90 10.58
CA GLU A 192 0.33 8.26 10.77
C GLU A 192 1.17 8.34 12.04
N PHE A 193 2.22 9.15 11.98
CA PHE A 193 3.18 9.43 13.03
C PHE A 193 3.69 10.87 12.91
#